data_AF-A0A1H8K9T1-F1
#
_entry.id   AF-A0A1H8K9T1-F1
#
_cell.length_a   1.000
_cell.length_b   1.000
_cell.length_c   1.000
_cell.angle_alpha   90.00
_cell.angle_beta   90.00
_cell.angle_gamma   90.00
#
_symmetry.space_group_name_H-M   'P 1'
#
loop_
_entity.id
_entity.type
_entity.pdbx_description
1 polymer ?
#
loop_
_entity_poly.entity_id
_entity_poly.type
_entity_poly.pdbx_seq_one_letter_code
_entity_poly.pdbx_strand_id
1 'polypeptide(L)'
;MENEEVARLREDIRAATRKYRRTEKAHEQAREELIAAIVNGLRNGVRPAEAEEDSPFKGAYIRRIRDEHGIPAFKKGQPAQPAGE
;
A
#
# COMPACT_ATOMS: atom_id res chain seq x y z
N MET A 1 -11.13 -46.36 1.86
CA MET A 1 -11.83 -45.15 2.38
C MET A 1 -10.88 -43.99 2.63
N GLU A 2 -9.59 -44.21 2.98
CA GLU A 2 -8.58 -43.12 3.13
C GLU A 2 -8.38 -42.23 1.89
N ASN A 3 -8.66 -42.73 0.69
CA ASN A 3 -8.44 -41.99 -0.56
C ASN A 3 -9.46 -40.85 -0.79
N GLU A 4 -10.69 -40.96 -0.27
CA GLU A 4 -11.74 -39.95 -0.46
C GLU A 4 -11.57 -38.76 0.50
N GLU A 5 -11.16 -39.03 1.74
CA GLU A 5 -10.86 -38.00 2.72
C GLU A 5 -9.66 -37.15 2.27
N VAL A 6 -8.59 -37.79 1.80
CA VAL A 6 -7.42 -37.08 1.24
C VAL A 6 -7.81 -36.25 0.00
N ALA A 7 -8.72 -36.75 -0.85
CA ALA A 7 -9.22 -36.00 -2.00
C ALA A 7 -9.99 -34.74 -1.57
N ARG A 8 -10.85 -34.86 -0.54
CA ARG A 8 -11.59 -33.73 0.04
C ARG A 8 -10.65 -32.69 0.67
N LEU A 9 -9.69 -33.11 1.48
CA LEU A 9 -8.71 -32.21 2.09
C LEU A 9 -7.89 -31.44 1.03
N ARG A 10 -7.53 -32.12 -0.07
CA ARG A 10 -6.86 -31.46 -1.21
C ARG A 10 -7.76 -30.45 -1.91
N GLU A 11 -9.06 -30.72 -2.01
CA GLU A 11 -10.03 -29.76 -2.52
C GLU A 11 -10.16 -28.53 -1.62
N ASP A 12 -10.26 -28.74 -0.31
CA ASP A 12 -10.31 -27.66 0.68
C ASP A 12 -9.06 -26.76 0.60
N ILE A 13 -7.87 -27.34 0.48
CA ILE A 13 -6.61 -26.59 0.29
C ILE A 13 -6.65 -25.76 -1.01
N ARG A 14 -7.14 -26.34 -2.11
CA ARG A 14 -7.25 -25.62 -3.39
C ARG A 14 -8.24 -24.47 -3.31
N ALA A 15 -9.38 -24.67 -2.65
CA ALA A 15 -10.39 -23.63 -2.43
C ALA A 15 -9.81 -22.49 -1.58
N ALA A 16 -9.16 -22.81 -0.46
CA ALA A 16 -8.51 -21.83 0.41
C ALA A 16 -7.42 -21.05 -0.34
N THR A 17 -6.60 -21.74 -1.15
CA THR A 17 -5.55 -21.12 -1.97
C THR A 17 -6.13 -20.14 -3.00
N ARG A 18 -7.24 -20.50 -3.65
CA ARG A 18 -7.93 -19.59 -4.60
C ARG A 18 -8.43 -18.33 -3.89
N LYS A 19 -9.02 -18.48 -2.69
CA LYS A 19 -9.47 -17.34 -1.87
C LYS A 19 -8.29 -16.47 -1.47
N TYR A 20 -7.22 -17.06 -0.95
CA TYR A 20 -6.00 -16.38 -0.56
C TYR A 20 -5.42 -15.55 -1.73
N ARG A 21 -5.23 -16.15 -2.90
CA ARG A 21 -4.71 -15.45 -4.09
C ARG A 21 -5.58 -14.28 -4.53
N ARG A 22 -6.91 -14.39 -4.40
CA ARG A 22 -7.82 -13.28 -4.73
C ARG A 22 -7.65 -12.13 -3.73
N THR A 23 -7.58 -12.45 -2.44
CA THR A 23 -7.36 -11.44 -1.39
C THR A 23 -6.00 -10.77 -1.54
N GLU A 24 -4.93 -11.54 -1.80
CA GLU A 24 -3.60 -10.99 -2.05
C GLU A 24 -3.60 -10.04 -3.24
N LYS A 25 -4.25 -10.42 -4.34
CA LYS A 25 -4.38 -9.53 -5.51
C LYS A 25 -5.12 -8.24 -5.17
N ALA A 26 -6.23 -8.32 -4.42
CA ALA A 26 -6.99 -7.14 -4.01
C ALA A 26 -6.18 -6.25 -3.05
N HIS A 27 -5.40 -6.86 -2.14
CA HIS A 27 -4.51 -6.14 -1.24
C HIS A 27 -3.37 -5.45 -1.99
N GLU A 28 -2.76 -6.12 -2.97
CA GLU A 28 -1.72 -5.54 -3.82
C GLU A 28 -2.26 -4.34 -4.61
N GLN A 29 -3.46 -4.47 -5.20
CA GLN A 29 -4.13 -3.35 -5.87
C GLN A 29 -4.40 -2.17 -4.94
N ALA A 30 -4.98 -2.41 -3.75
CA ALA A 30 -5.22 -1.36 -2.77
C ALA A 30 -3.91 -0.68 -2.31
N ARG A 31 -2.82 -1.47 -2.20
CA ARG A 31 -1.50 -0.96 -1.87
C ARG A 31 -0.94 -0.06 -2.98
N GLU A 32 -1.09 -0.44 -4.25
CA GLU A 32 -0.68 0.36 -5.40
C GLU A 32 -1.49 1.68 -5.48
N GLU A 33 -2.81 1.62 -5.29
CA GLU A 33 -3.68 2.79 -5.25
C GLU A 33 -3.27 3.77 -4.14
N LEU A 34 -2.97 3.26 -2.94
CA LEU A 34 -2.48 4.09 -1.84
C LEU A 34 -1.12 4.74 -2.18
N ILE A 35 -0.18 4.00 -2.78
CA ILE A 35 1.12 4.56 -3.19
C ILE A 35 0.90 5.66 -4.23
N ALA A 36 0.01 5.45 -5.20
CA ALA A 36 -0.32 6.46 -6.20
C ALA A 36 -0.92 7.74 -5.57
N ALA A 37 -1.81 7.59 -4.59
CA ALA A 37 -2.36 8.71 -3.84
C ALA A 37 -1.28 9.48 -3.06
N ILE A 38 -0.37 8.77 -2.38
CA ILE A 38 0.77 9.37 -1.68
C ILE A 38 1.67 10.14 -2.66
N VAL A 39 2.03 9.54 -3.80
CA VAL A 39 2.84 10.19 -4.84
C VAL A 39 2.16 11.47 -5.33
N ASN A 40 0.84 11.43 -5.55
CA ASN A 40 0.08 12.61 -5.94
C ASN A 40 0.11 13.69 -4.85
N GLY A 41 -0.13 13.33 -3.59
CA GLY A 41 -0.04 14.25 -2.46
C GLY A 41 1.34 14.91 -2.35
N LEU A 42 2.40 14.11 -2.42
CA LEU A 42 3.78 14.59 -2.37
C LEU A 42 4.10 15.56 -3.52
N ARG A 43 3.59 15.31 -4.74
CA ARG A 43 3.76 16.22 -5.89
C ARG A 43 3.04 17.55 -5.70
N ASN A 44 1.93 17.55 -4.99
CA ASN A 44 1.12 18.75 -4.76
C ASN A 44 1.50 19.52 -3.48
N GLY A 45 2.39 18.96 -2.65
CA GLY A 45 2.97 19.67 -1.52
C GLY A 45 2.68 19.07 -0.15
N VAL A 46 1.98 17.93 -0.07
CA VAL A 46 1.81 17.16 1.17
C VAL A 46 3.16 16.66 1.64
N ARG A 47 3.48 16.84 2.92
CA ARG A 47 4.78 16.39 3.45
C ARG A 47 4.79 14.91 3.73
N PRO A 48 5.98 14.27 3.72
CA PRO A 48 6.10 12.88 4.14
C PRO A 48 5.62 12.60 5.58
N ALA A 49 5.62 13.60 6.47
CA ALA A 49 5.11 13.45 7.83
C ALA A 49 3.58 13.44 7.87
N GLU A 50 2.92 14.32 7.12
CA GLU A 50 1.46 14.37 7.01
C GLU A 50 0.94 13.08 6.34
N ALA A 51 1.59 12.65 5.26
CA ALA A 51 1.26 11.38 4.63
C ALA A 51 1.52 10.15 5.54
N GLU A 52 2.40 10.24 6.54
CA GLU A 52 2.60 9.18 7.55
C GLU A 52 1.48 9.14 8.58
N GLU A 53 0.85 10.28 8.89
CA GLU A 53 -0.32 10.35 9.77
C GLU A 53 -1.56 9.70 9.11
N ASP A 54 -1.72 9.90 7.80
CA ASP A 54 -2.87 9.42 7.03
C ASP A 54 -2.69 8.04 6.38
N SER A 55 -1.54 7.39 6.55
CA SER A 55 -1.25 6.10 5.89
C SER A 55 -0.66 5.05 6.84
N PRO A 56 -0.79 3.75 6.51
CA PRO A 56 -0.11 2.68 7.24
C PRO A 56 1.42 2.68 7.06
N PHE A 57 1.98 3.58 6.24
CA PHE A 57 3.39 3.61 5.93
C PHE A 57 4.16 4.55 6.85
N LYS A 58 5.34 4.11 7.26
CA LYS A 58 6.27 4.97 8.01
C LYS A 58 6.89 6.02 7.11
N GLY A 59 7.24 7.17 7.68
CA GLY A 59 7.77 8.31 6.92
C GLY A 59 9.11 8.02 6.25
N ALA A 60 9.86 7.03 6.73
CA ALA A 60 11.04 6.52 6.03
C ALA A 60 10.66 5.85 4.69
N TYR A 61 9.58 5.07 4.67
CA TYR A 61 9.10 4.43 3.45
C TYR A 61 8.51 5.45 2.47
N ILE A 62 7.76 6.44 2.98
CA ILE A 62 7.19 7.51 2.15
C ILE A 62 8.30 8.37 1.51
N ARG A 63 9.38 8.67 2.25
CA ARG A 63 10.56 9.35 1.67
C ARG A 63 11.23 8.51 0.58
N ARG A 64 11.31 7.19 0.76
CA ARG A 64 11.79 6.31 -0.30
C ARG A 64 10.89 6.37 -1.54
N ILE A 65 9.56 6.29 -1.38
CA ILE A 65 8.60 6.45 -2.50
C ILE A 65 8.84 7.80 -3.20
N ARG A 66 8.96 8.89 -2.45
CA ARG A 66 9.26 10.22 -3.00
C ARG A 66 10.50 10.18 -3.92
N ASP A 67 11.58 9.60 -3.42
CA ASP A 67 12.87 9.55 -4.12
C ASP A 67 12.80 8.66 -5.36
N GLU A 68 12.15 7.49 -5.27
CA GLU A 68 11.90 6.57 -6.39
C GLU A 68 11.08 7.22 -7.52
N HIS A 69 10.16 8.12 -7.17
CA HIS A 69 9.32 8.87 -8.11
C HIS A 69 9.91 10.22 -8.55
N GLY A 70 11.17 10.53 -8.16
CA GLY A 70 11.88 11.74 -8.58
C GLY A 70 11.30 13.04 -8.02
N ILE A 71 10.56 12.99 -6.92
CA ILE A 71 9.93 14.17 -6.31
C ILE A 71 10.99 14.90 -5.47
N PRO A 72 11.23 16.21 -5.68
CA PRO A 72 12.20 16.96 -4.91
C PRO A 72 11.90 16.93 -3.41
N ALA A 73 12.95 16.89 -2.59
CA ALA A 73 12.78 17.02 -1.16
C ALA A 73 12.22 18.40 -0.79
N PHE A 74 11.30 18.43 0.17
CA PHE A 74 10.78 19.66 0.75
C PHE A 74 11.92 20.49 1.36
N LYS A 75 11.97 21.78 1.03
CA LYS A 75 12.98 22.68 1.59
C LYS A 75 12.68 22.92 3.07
N LYS A 76 13.72 22.93 3.90
CA LYS A 76 13.60 23.28 5.33
C LYS A 76 13.02 24.69 5.47
N GLY A 77 11.92 24.83 6.19
CA GLY A 77 11.26 26.12 6.44
C GLY A 77 10.14 26.52 5.47
N GLN A 78 9.79 25.68 4.50
CA GLN A 78 8.52 25.86 3.78
C GLN A 78 7.36 25.73 4.79
N PRO A 79 6.21 26.39 4.66
CA PRO A 79 5.02 26.08 5.45
C PRO A 79 4.37 24.78 4.95
N ALA A 80 3.68 24.05 5.84
CA ALA A 80 2.84 22.93 5.40
C ALA A 80 1.66 23.54 4.63
N GLN A 81 1.25 22.94 3.51
CA GLN A 81 -0.01 23.36 2.92
C GLN A 81 -1.12 22.88 3.85
N PRO A 82 -2.09 23.74 4.21
CA PRO A 82 -3.21 23.29 5.02
C PRO A 82 -3.90 22.15 4.28
N ALA A 83 -4.18 21.07 5.01
CA ALA A 83 -4.99 19.97 4.50
C ALA A 83 -6.28 20.57 3.93
N GLY A 84 -6.49 20.42 2.61
CA GLY A 84 -7.69 20.93 1.97
C GLY A 84 -8.92 20.27 2.58
N GLU A 85 -9.86 21.10 3.06
CA GLU A 85 -11.21 20.71 3.48
C GLU A 85 -12.02 20.10 2.33
#